data_AF-A0A2E5YN07-F1
#
_entry.id   AF-A0A2E5YN07-F1
#
_cell.length_a   1.000
_cell.length_b   1.000
_cell.length_c   1.000
_cell.angle_alpha   90.00
_cell.angle_beta   90.00
_cell.angle_gamma   90.00
#
_symmetry.space_group_name_H-M   'P 1'
#
loop_
_entity.id
_entity.type
_entity.pdbx_description
1 polymer ?
#
loop_
_entity_poly.entity_id
_entity_poly.type
_entity_poly.pdbx_seq_one_letter_code
_entity_poly.pdbx_strand_id
1 'polypeptide(L)'
;MSIYTRDDPSPEYRAMVEMYATLHERGANKAATEDHRPPEQTFAGKMLASHAPIIKQMIDRTSSQTLLDYGSGKGQSYERKDIQIGATTAPSLREYWGLESLRCYDPGYEPFSQLPQEQFDAVISTDVLEHITEPDLPWILDEMFGFARRFVYANIACYPAKKILPNGQNAHCTVRTPDWWAGMIHAVAMRHTGISYQFSLATRTGAKKYLGVAGKRGLEHHTRERWA
;
A
#
# COMPACT_ATOMS: atom_id res chain seq x y z
N MET A 1 3.65 22.58 -7.19
CA MET A 1 4.58 21.98 -6.21
C MET A 1 3.82 21.81 -4.91
N SER A 2 3.98 20.67 -4.23
CA SER A 2 3.44 20.48 -2.87
C SER A 2 4.11 21.48 -1.92
N ILE A 3 3.36 22.00 -0.95
CA ILE A 3 3.92 22.84 0.12
C ILE A 3 4.71 22.02 1.14
N TYR A 4 4.46 20.71 1.22
CA TYR A 4 5.13 19.77 2.10
C TYR A 4 6.09 18.85 1.32
N THR A 5 7.11 18.36 2.01
CA THR A 5 8.15 17.46 1.49
C THR A 5 8.46 16.37 2.51
N ARG A 6 9.38 15.45 2.15
CA ARG A 6 9.90 14.45 3.09
C ARG A 6 10.58 15.09 4.31
N ASP A 7 11.31 16.19 4.10
CA ASP A 7 12.06 16.90 5.15
C ASP A 7 11.16 17.84 5.97
N ASP A 8 10.07 18.32 5.37
CA ASP A 8 9.06 19.12 6.04
C ASP A 8 7.64 18.61 5.71
N PRO A 9 7.25 17.43 6.26
CA PRO A 9 5.95 16.85 5.99
C PRO A 9 4.86 17.56 6.80
N SER A 10 3.60 17.41 6.40
CA SER A 10 2.50 18.07 7.12
C SER A 10 2.45 17.67 8.60
N PRO A 11 1.98 18.56 9.49
CA PRO A 11 1.74 18.20 10.89
C PRO A 11 0.83 16.98 11.04
N GLU A 12 -0.18 16.86 10.18
CA GLU A 12 -1.12 15.74 10.18
C GLU A 12 -0.45 14.41 9.81
N TYR A 13 0.46 14.41 8.82
CA TYR A 13 1.23 13.22 8.47
C TYR A 13 2.16 12.79 9.60
N ARG A 14 2.87 13.73 10.25
CA ARG A 14 3.75 13.41 11.40
C ARG A 14 2.96 12.76 12.53
N ALA A 15 1.84 13.38 12.91
CA ALA A 15 0.95 12.84 13.95
C ALA A 15 0.43 11.45 13.58
N MET A 16 0.21 11.18 12.30
CA MET A 16 -0.21 9.87 11.83
C MET A 16 0.90 8.83 11.93
N VAL A 17 2.13 9.15 11.52
CA VAL A 17 3.28 8.23 11.66
C VAL A 17 3.47 7.84 13.12
N GLU A 18 3.43 8.80 14.05
CA GLU A 18 3.53 8.55 15.50
C GLU A 18 2.38 7.66 16.01
N MET A 19 1.16 7.89 15.53
CA MET A 19 0.01 7.08 15.89
C MET A 19 0.13 5.65 15.38
N TYR A 20 0.57 5.46 14.14
CA TYR A 20 0.79 4.13 13.57
C TYR A 20 1.92 3.40 14.29
N ALA A 21 3.00 4.10 14.68
CA ALA A 21 4.04 3.55 15.54
C ALA A 21 3.48 3.02 16.87
N THR A 22 2.64 3.81 17.53
CA THR A 22 1.94 3.36 18.74
C THR A 22 1.07 2.12 18.48
N LEU A 23 0.38 2.03 17.34
CA LEU A 23 -0.44 0.87 16.98
C LEU A 23 0.41 -0.37 16.65
N HIS A 24 1.62 -0.21 16.10
CA HIS A 24 2.56 -1.30 15.88
C HIS A 24 3.03 -1.95 17.19
N GLU A 25 3.24 -1.12 18.22
CA GLU A 25 3.71 -1.52 19.55
C GLU A 25 2.60 -2.07 20.44
N ARG A 26 1.43 -1.42 20.43
CA ARG A 26 0.33 -1.72 21.37
C ARG A 26 -0.77 -2.59 20.78
N GLY A 27 -0.74 -2.83 19.46
CA GLY A 27 -1.83 -3.48 18.77
C GLY A 27 -2.98 -2.51 18.48
N ALA A 28 -3.99 -2.99 17.75
CA ALA A 28 -5.08 -2.14 17.29
C ALA A 28 -6.39 -2.90 17.15
N ASN A 29 -7.48 -2.30 17.61
CA ASN A 29 -8.81 -2.85 17.35
C ASN A 29 -9.13 -2.69 15.85
N LYS A 30 -9.78 -3.70 15.27
CA LYS A 30 -10.15 -3.66 13.84
C LYS A 30 -11.41 -2.84 13.58
N ALA A 31 -12.29 -2.74 14.58
CA ALA A 31 -13.44 -1.84 14.66
C ALA A 31 -13.67 -1.48 16.14
N ALA A 32 -14.48 -0.46 16.41
CA ALA A 32 -14.79 -0.03 17.79
C ALA A 32 -15.40 -1.13 18.66
N THR A 33 -16.04 -2.13 18.03
CA THR A 33 -16.77 -3.23 18.70
C THR A 33 -16.10 -4.60 18.53
N GLU A 34 -14.89 -4.67 17.95
CA GLU A 34 -14.15 -5.94 17.76
C GLU A 34 -13.04 -6.09 18.81
N ASP A 35 -12.68 -7.35 19.10
CA ASP A 35 -11.61 -7.70 20.03
C ASP A 35 -10.28 -7.04 19.65
N HIS A 36 -9.51 -6.72 20.69
CA HIS A 36 -8.19 -6.15 20.56
C HIS A 36 -7.27 -7.10 19.79
N ARG A 37 -6.73 -6.63 18.67
CA ARG A 37 -5.71 -7.38 17.94
C ARG A 37 -4.35 -7.09 18.57
N PRO A 38 -3.61 -8.12 19.00
CA PRO A 38 -2.34 -7.92 19.65
C PRO A 38 -1.31 -7.32 18.67
N PRO A 39 -0.22 -6.72 19.18
CA PRO A 39 0.81 -6.08 18.39
C PRO A 39 1.30 -6.98 17.26
N GLU A 40 1.63 -8.24 17.52
CA GLU A 40 2.24 -9.18 16.58
C GLU A 40 1.38 -9.44 15.35
N GLN A 41 0.06 -9.27 15.46
CA GLN A 41 -0.88 -9.48 14.36
C GLN A 41 -1.30 -8.18 13.66
N THR A 42 -0.97 -7.04 14.26
CA THR A 42 -1.31 -5.71 13.74
C THR A 42 -0.37 -5.34 12.62
N PHE A 43 -0.94 -4.99 11.46
CA PHE A 43 -0.22 -4.67 10.21
C PHE A 43 0.70 -5.79 9.69
N ALA A 44 0.25 -7.04 9.78
CA ALA A 44 0.97 -8.23 9.31
C ALA A 44 1.13 -8.37 7.76
N GLY A 45 0.82 -7.34 6.96
CA GLY A 45 0.99 -7.38 5.49
C GLY A 45 0.04 -8.32 4.73
N LYS A 46 -1.12 -8.68 5.31
CA LYS A 46 -2.00 -9.78 4.80
C LYS A 46 -2.56 -9.54 3.39
N MET A 47 -2.60 -8.31 2.90
CA MET A 47 -3.18 -7.97 1.60
C MET A 47 -2.23 -8.24 0.43
N LEU A 48 -0.93 -8.34 0.70
CA LEU A 48 0.08 -8.51 -0.33
C LEU A 48 -0.13 -9.75 -1.20
N ALA A 49 -0.51 -10.89 -0.60
CA ALA A 49 -0.66 -12.16 -1.30
C ALA A 49 -1.68 -12.12 -2.43
N SER A 50 -2.80 -11.37 -2.30
CA SER A 50 -3.79 -11.24 -3.38
C SER A 50 -3.27 -10.44 -4.58
N HIS A 51 -2.21 -9.67 -4.39
CA HIS A 51 -1.56 -8.89 -5.45
C HIS A 51 -0.30 -9.56 -6.00
N ALA A 52 0.12 -10.70 -5.44
CA ALA A 52 1.32 -11.40 -5.88
C ALA A 52 1.34 -11.74 -7.38
N PRO A 53 0.25 -12.23 -8.01
CA PRO A 53 0.25 -12.56 -9.44
C PRO A 53 0.50 -11.37 -10.35
N ILE A 54 -0.14 -10.22 -10.06
CA ILE A 54 0.03 -9.02 -10.90
C ILE A 54 1.43 -8.45 -10.72
N ILE A 55 1.94 -8.44 -9.48
CA ILE A 55 3.32 -8.01 -9.20
C ILE A 55 4.31 -8.93 -9.93
N LYS A 56 4.10 -10.26 -9.95
CA LYS A 56 4.93 -11.21 -10.71
C LYS A 56 4.95 -10.88 -12.21
N GLN A 57 3.79 -10.59 -12.79
CA GLN A 57 3.69 -10.22 -14.20
C GLN A 57 4.51 -8.96 -14.50
N MET A 58 4.45 -7.94 -13.64
CA MET A 58 5.25 -6.74 -13.80
C MET A 58 6.74 -7.03 -13.68
N ILE A 59 7.15 -7.78 -12.64
CA ILE A 59 8.54 -8.22 -12.41
C ILE A 59 9.10 -8.92 -13.65
N ASP A 60 8.37 -9.88 -14.22
CA ASP A 60 8.81 -10.64 -15.39
C ASP A 60 8.96 -9.75 -16.62
N ARG A 61 7.96 -8.90 -16.86
CA ARG A 61 7.94 -8.02 -18.04
C ARG A 61 9.06 -6.99 -18.02
N THR A 62 9.46 -6.53 -16.85
CA THR A 62 10.54 -5.55 -16.70
C THR A 62 11.88 -6.17 -16.34
N SER A 63 11.94 -7.50 -16.18
CA SER A 63 13.12 -8.24 -15.70
C SER A 63 13.67 -7.65 -14.39
N SER A 64 12.77 -7.30 -13.47
CA SER A 64 13.14 -6.70 -12.18
C SER A 64 13.75 -7.73 -11.25
N GLN A 65 14.84 -7.38 -10.57
CA GLN A 65 15.55 -8.27 -9.66
C GLN A 65 15.51 -7.79 -8.21
N THR A 66 15.35 -6.48 -7.99
CA THR A 66 15.27 -5.87 -6.66
C THR A 66 13.93 -5.17 -6.43
N LEU A 67 13.40 -5.28 -5.21
CA LEU A 67 12.09 -4.72 -4.85
C LEU A 67 12.10 -3.98 -3.51
N LEU A 68 11.46 -2.83 -3.47
CA LEU A 68 11.08 -2.11 -2.26
C LEU A 68 9.57 -2.28 -2.00
N ASP A 69 9.21 -2.77 -0.82
CA ASP A 69 7.83 -2.75 -0.32
C ASP A 69 7.63 -1.53 0.59
N TYR A 70 6.97 -0.50 0.04
CA TYR A 70 6.77 0.82 0.65
C TYR A 70 5.46 0.84 1.45
N GLY A 71 5.59 0.88 2.78
CA GLY A 71 4.49 0.68 3.73
C GLY A 71 4.18 -0.80 3.97
N SER A 72 5.22 -1.62 4.08
CA SER A 72 5.15 -3.08 4.25
C SER A 72 4.53 -3.56 5.58
N GLY A 73 4.27 -2.65 6.53
CA GLY A 73 3.91 -2.99 7.89
C GLY A 73 5.00 -3.82 8.55
N LYS A 74 4.63 -5.00 9.06
CA LYS A 74 5.58 -5.93 9.70
C LYS A 74 6.25 -6.90 8.73
N GLY A 75 5.96 -6.86 7.42
CA GLY A 75 6.59 -7.73 6.43
C GLY A 75 6.35 -9.24 6.60
N GLN A 76 5.49 -9.67 7.53
CA GLN A 76 5.29 -11.08 7.89
C GLN A 76 4.82 -11.96 6.71
N SER A 77 4.22 -11.37 5.68
CA SER A 77 3.86 -12.10 4.45
C SER A 77 5.07 -12.71 3.75
N TYR A 78 6.27 -12.14 3.93
CA TYR A 78 7.52 -12.65 3.35
C TYR A 78 8.13 -13.83 4.10
N GLU A 79 7.71 -14.08 5.33
CA GLU A 79 8.20 -15.17 6.18
C GLU A 79 7.35 -16.44 6.04
N ARG A 80 6.18 -16.31 5.42
CA ARG A 80 5.24 -17.43 5.25
C ARG A 80 5.77 -18.43 4.24
N LYS A 81 5.60 -19.71 4.59
CA LYS A 81 5.88 -20.84 3.71
C LYS A 81 4.59 -21.39 3.10
N ASP A 82 4.74 -22.09 1.98
CA ASP A 82 3.65 -22.83 1.31
C ASP A 82 2.41 -21.95 1.06
N ILE A 83 2.66 -20.74 0.56
CA ILE A 83 1.63 -19.73 0.35
C ILE A 83 0.74 -20.12 -0.82
N GLN A 84 -0.57 -19.93 -0.65
CA GLN A 84 -1.55 -20.11 -1.71
C GLN A 84 -1.66 -18.82 -2.52
N ILE A 85 -1.40 -18.91 -3.82
CA ILE A 85 -1.54 -17.84 -4.80
C ILE A 85 -2.46 -18.34 -5.91
N GLY A 86 -3.74 -17.97 -5.83
CA GLY A 86 -4.76 -18.50 -6.75
C GLY A 86 -4.89 -20.01 -6.60
N ALA A 87 -4.62 -20.75 -7.69
CA ALA A 87 -4.63 -22.22 -7.70
C ALA A 87 -3.24 -22.85 -7.48
N THR A 88 -2.22 -22.03 -7.21
CA THR A 88 -0.81 -22.47 -7.10
C THR A 88 -0.34 -22.34 -5.66
N THR A 89 0.42 -23.33 -5.19
CA THR A 89 1.21 -23.23 -3.95
C THR A 89 2.63 -22.81 -4.30
N ALA A 90 3.14 -21.75 -3.69
CA ALA A 90 4.54 -21.35 -3.80
C ALA A 90 5.26 -21.51 -2.45
N PRO A 91 6.57 -21.86 -2.44
CA PRO A 91 7.30 -22.02 -1.19
C PRO A 91 7.36 -20.75 -0.36
N SER A 92 7.49 -19.58 -1.00
CA SER A 92 7.44 -18.26 -0.35
C SER A 92 7.12 -17.16 -1.39
N LEU A 93 6.78 -15.95 -0.95
CA LEU A 93 6.58 -14.81 -1.86
C LEU A 93 7.88 -14.44 -2.59
N ARG A 94 9.02 -14.54 -1.89
CA ARG A 94 10.34 -14.23 -2.43
C ARG A 94 10.70 -15.17 -3.59
N GLU A 95 10.48 -16.46 -3.40
CA GLU A 95 10.72 -17.48 -4.43
C GLU A 95 9.70 -17.38 -5.57
N TYR A 96 8.43 -17.11 -5.25
CA TYR A 96 7.41 -16.91 -6.28
C TYR A 96 7.77 -15.76 -7.22
N TRP A 97 8.30 -14.66 -6.69
CA TRP A 97 8.74 -13.52 -7.48
C TRP A 97 10.11 -13.66 -8.13
N GLY A 98 10.96 -14.57 -7.65
CA GLY A 98 12.30 -14.77 -8.20
C GLY A 98 13.22 -13.55 -8.05
N LEU A 99 13.05 -12.79 -6.97
CA LEU A 99 13.84 -11.59 -6.68
C LEU A 99 15.19 -11.95 -6.07
N GLU A 100 16.24 -11.22 -6.44
CA GLU A 100 17.55 -11.31 -5.80
C GLU A 100 17.54 -10.63 -4.43
N SER A 101 16.86 -9.49 -4.31
CA SER A 101 16.72 -8.77 -3.04
C SER A 101 15.36 -8.12 -2.89
N LEU A 102 14.93 -8.03 -1.63
CA LEU A 102 13.70 -7.36 -1.24
C LEU A 102 13.94 -6.63 0.08
N ARG A 103 13.57 -5.34 0.10
CA ARG A 103 13.63 -4.49 1.27
C ARG A 103 12.23 -4.04 1.67
N CYS A 104 11.95 -4.11 2.96
CA CYS A 104 10.74 -3.55 3.57
C CYS A 104 11.02 -2.13 4.03
N TYR A 105 10.05 -1.24 3.84
CA TYR A 105 10.03 0.09 4.44
C TYR A 105 8.66 0.35 5.06
N ASP A 106 8.62 0.88 6.28
CA ASP A 106 7.41 1.37 6.92
C ASP A 106 7.80 2.43 7.98
N PRO A 107 7.44 3.72 7.81
CA PRO A 107 7.84 4.77 8.74
C PRO A 107 7.26 4.61 10.15
N GLY A 108 6.17 3.85 10.29
CA GLY A 108 5.52 3.55 11.57
C GLY A 108 6.03 2.27 12.23
N TYR A 109 7.01 1.55 11.66
CA TYR A 109 7.52 0.32 12.26
C TYR A 109 9.05 0.38 12.39
N GLU A 110 9.55 0.50 13.62
CA GLU A 110 10.98 0.74 13.91
C GLU A 110 11.93 -0.15 13.09
N PRO A 111 11.74 -1.49 13.00
CA PRO A 111 12.64 -2.35 12.23
C PRO A 111 12.74 -2.03 10.74
N PHE A 112 11.71 -1.39 10.17
CA PHE A 112 11.63 -1.00 8.75
C PHE A 112 11.49 0.52 8.57
N SER A 113 11.74 1.31 9.61
CA SER A 113 11.55 2.77 9.59
C SER A 113 12.66 3.53 8.85
N GLN A 114 13.80 2.88 8.62
CA GLN A 114 14.93 3.50 7.95
C GLN A 114 14.69 3.61 6.43
N LEU A 115 14.59 4.85 5.96
CA LEU A 115 14.46 5.18 4.55
C LEU A 115 15.64 4.59 3.73
N PRO A 116 15.38 3.95 2.58
CA PRO A 116 16.45 3.49 1.70
C PRO A 116 17.24 4.65 1.09
N GLN A 117 18.50 4.37 0.77
CA GLN A 117 19.39 5.32 0.06
C GLN A 117 19.59 4.91 -1.40
N GLU A 118 19.32 3.64 -1.70
CA GLU A 118 19.42 3.04 -3.03
C GLU A 118 18.08 3.02 -3.79
N GLN A 119 18.18 2.88 -5.11
CA GLN A 119 17.04 2.59 -5.98
C GLN A 119 16.85 1.07 -6.18
N PHE A 120 15.62 0.68 -6.49
CA PHE A 120 15.17 -0.68 -6.72
C PHE A 120 14.60 -0.81 -8.13
N ASP A 121 14.59 -2.00 -8.72
CA ASP A 121 13.89 -2.18 -10.00
C ASP A 121 12.39 -1.97 -9.85
N ALA A 122 11.81 -2.50 -8.77
CA ALA A 122 10.40 -2.41 -8.45
C ALA A 122 10.18 -1.67 -7.13
N VAL A 123 9.15 -0.82 -7.09
CA VAL A 123 8.58 -0.29 -5.85
C VAL A 123 7.12 -0.69 -5.79
N ILE A 124 6.69 -1.28 -4.69
CA ILE A 124 5.28 -1.68 -4.49
C ILE A 124 4.71 -1.01 -3.24
N SER A 125 3.39 -0.83 -3.19
CA SER A 125 2.69 -0.37 -2.00
C SER A 125 1.25 -0.90 -1.96
N THR A 126 0.87 -1.62 -0.91
CA THR A 126 -0.47 -2.24 -0.82
C THR A 126 -1.23 -1.78 0.40
N ASP A 127 -2.34 -1.06 0.19
CA ASP A 127 -3.22 -0.51 1.24
C ASP A 127 -2.47 0.46 2.18
N VAL A 128 -1.83 1.48 1.58
CA VAL A 128 -1.01 2.49 2.28
C VAL A 128 -1.40 3.90 1.86
N LEU A 129 -1.53 4.15 0.56
CA LEU A 129 -1.73 5.51 0.03
C LEU A 129 -3.05 6.15 0.49
N GLU A 130 -4.11 5.36 0.68
CA GLU A 130 -5.38 5.85 1.26
C GLU A 130 -5.29 6.24 2.73
N HIS A 131 -4.22 5.80 3.41
CA HIS A 131 -3.92 6.20 4.78
C HIS A 131 -3.13 7.51 4.82
N ILE A 132 -2.55 7.99 3.73
CA ILE A 132 -1.77 9.23 3.71
C ILE A 132 -2.67 10.44 3.48
N THR A 133 -2.41 11.54 4.19
CA THR A 133 -3.12 12.81 4.05
C THR A 133 -2.90 13.45 2.67
N GLU A 134 -3.96 14.04 2.11
CA GLU A 134 -3.94 14.63 0.76
C GLU A 134 -2.76 15.57 0.46
N PRO A 135 -2.32 16.45 1.40
CA PRO A 135 -1.19 17.35 1.14
C PRO A 135 0.15 16.61 0.94
N ASP A 136 0.30 15.39 1.46
CA ASP A 136 1.56 14.65 1.46
C ASP A 136 1.66 13.63 0.33
N LEU A 137 0.52 13.24 -0.25
CA LEU A 137 0.48 12.28 -1.35
C LEU A 137 1.35 12.68 -2.56
N PRO A 138 1.40 13.95 -3.02
CA PRO A 138 2.21 14.29 -4.18
C PRO A 138 3.70 14.00 -3.99
N TRP A 139 4.25 14.26 -2.79
CA TRP A 139 5.66 14.04 -2.53
C TRP A 139 5.95 12.56 -2.20
N ILE A 140 5.03 11.85 -1.54
CA ILE A 140 5.20 10.40 -1.30
C ILE A 140 5.15 9.62 -2.60
N LEU A 141 4.20 9.94 -3.50
CA LEU A 141 4.17 9.33 -4.82
C LEU A 141 5.45 9.63 -5.59
N ASP A 142 5.94 10.88 -5.55
CA ASP A 142 7.19 11.25 -6.22
C ASP A 142 8.39 10.48 -5.65
N GLU A 143 8.45 10.30 -4.33
CA GLU A 143 9.47 9.49 -3.64
C GLU A 143 9.40 8.02 -4.05
N MET A 144 8.21 7.42 -4.11
CA MET A 144 8.03 6.05 -4.60
C MET A 144 8.52 5.88 -6.04
N PHE A 145 8.18 6.82 -6.93
CA PHE A 145 8.69 6.81 -8.31
C PHE A 145 10.21 7.04 -8.34
N GLY A 146 10.75 7.90 -7.48
CA GLY A 146 12.19 8.17 -7.36
C GLY A 146 13.01 6.96 -6.90
N PHE A 147 12.43 6.06 -6.10
CA PHE A 147 13.07 4.80 -5.72
C PHE A 147 13.02 3.73 -6.83
N ALA A 148 12.14 3.86 -7.82
CA ALA A 148 11.97 2.85 -8.86
C ALA A 148 12.89 3.10 -10.07
N ARG A 149 13.49 2.03 -10.59
CA ARG A 149 14.23 2.02 -11.87
C ARG A 149 13.39 1.49 -13.02
N ARG A 150 12.41 0.61 -12.75
CA ARG A 150 11.60 -0.07 -13.79
C ARG A 150 10.12 0.15 -13.61
N PHE A 151 9.56 -0.16 -12.44
CA PHE A 151 8.13 0.04 -12.23
C PHE A 151 7.71 0.37 -10.81
N VAL A 152 6.52 0.99 -10.71
CA VAL A 152 5.76 1.18 -9.47
C VAL A 152 4.44 0.41 -9.53
N TYR A 153 4.12 -0.37 -8.51
CA TYR A 153 2.80 -0.96 -8.33
C TYR A 153 2.15 -0.42 -7.06
N ALA A 154 0.86 -0.09 -7.09
CA ALA A 154 0.12 0.14 -5.86
C ALA A 154 -1.32 -0.33 -5.89
N ASN A 155 -1.84 -0.73 -4.73
CA ASN A 155 -3.27 -0.93 -4.50
C ASN A 155 -3.79 0.12 -3.52
N ILE A 156 -4.90 0.78 -3.88
CA ILE A 156 -5.48 1.88 -3.10
C ILE A 156 -6.99 1.65 -2.93
N ALA A 157 -7.47 1.63 -1.68
CA ALA A 157 -8.90 1.62 -1.40
C ALA A 157 -9.54 3.00 -1.55
N CYS A 158 -10.42 3.16 -2.54
CA CYS A 158 -11.25 4.34 -2.77
C CYS A 158 -12.56 4.32 -1.94
N TYR A 159 -12.51 3.76 -0.73
CA TYR A 159 -13.67 3.64 0.18
C TYR A 159 -13.22 3.64 1.64
N PRO A 160 -14.10 3.97 2.60
CA PRO A 160 -13.71 4.03 4.02
C PRO A 160 -13.30 2.67 4.60
N ALA A 161 -12.26 2.70 5.44
CA ALA A 161 -11.81 1.57 6.24
C ALA A 161 -12.90 1.10 7.20
N LYS A 162 -12.79 -0.16 7.65
CA LYS A 162 -13.55 -0.61 8.83
C LYS A 162 -12.96 -0.05 10.13
N LYS A 163 -11.64 0.17 10.15
CA LYS A 163 -10.90 0.64 11.33
C LYS A 163 -11.14 2.13 11.55
N ILE A 164 -11.45 2.46 12.79
CA ILE A 164 -11.43 3.83 13.33
C ILE A 164 -10.17 3.93 14.19
N LEU A 165 -9.41 5.00 14.00
CA LEU A 165 -8.18 5.29 14.71
C LEU A 165 -8.48 5.82 16.12
N PRO A 166 -7.51 5.79 17.06
CA PRO A 166 -7.69 6.30 18.43
C PRO A 166 -8.15 7.76 18.50
N ASN A 167 -7.83 8.57 17.49
CA ASN A 167 -8.28 9.96 17.38
C ASN A 167 -9.72 10.13 16.86
N GLY A 168 -10.46 9.03 16.64
CA GLY A 168 -11.83 9.03 16.14
C GLY A 168 -11.98 9.14 14.62
N GLN A 169 -10.89 9.31 13.87
CA GLN A 169 -10.92 9.39 12.41
C GLN A 169 -10.97 8.00 11.77
N ASN A 170 -11.46 7.92 10.53
CA ASN A 170 -11.34 6.70 9.75
C ASN A 170 -9.87 6.45 9.38
N ALA A 171 -9.43 5.18 9.40
CA ALA A 171 -8.05 4.87 9.04
C ALA A 171 -7.71 5.26 7.60
N HIS A 172 -8.66 5.15 6.66
CA HIS A 172 -8.48 5.72 5.33
C HIS A 172 -8.83 7.21 5.42
N CYS A 173 -7.82 8.05 5.63
CA CYS A 173 -8.02 9.49 5.75
C CYS A 173 -8.27 10.14 4.38
N THR A 174 -7.75 9.54 3.30
CA THR A 174 -7.95 10.00 1.92
C THR A 174 -8.87 9.03 1.18
N VAL A 175 -10.16 9.35 1.15
CA VAL A 175 -11.18 8.59 0.40
C VAL A 175 -11.61 9.40 -0.81
N ARG A 176 -10.91 9.20 -1.93
CA ARG A 176 -11.16 9.90 -3.20
C ARG A 176 -11.55 8.94 -4.31
N THR A 177 -12.12 9.47 -5.37
CA THR A 177 -12.56 8.68 -6.53
C THR A 177 -11.36 8.15 -7.33
N PRO A 178 -11.52 7.06 -8.10
CA PRO A 178 -10.47 6.58 -8.99
C PRO A 178 -9.93 7.65 -9.95
N ASP A 179 -10.77 8.56 -10.45
CA ASP A 179 -10.34 9.62 -11.37
C ASP A 179 -9.50 10.70 -10.68
N TRP A 180 -9.78 11.00 -9.41
CA TRP A 180 -8.93 11.90 -8.62
C TRP A 180 -7.53 11.31 -8.43
N TRP A 181 -7.46 10.03 -8.07
CA TRP A 181 -6.20 9.29 -7.97
C TRP A 181 -5.48 9.25 -9.31
N ALA A 182 -6.18 8.95 -10.39
CA ALA A 182 -5.61 8.90 -11.74
C ALA A 182 -4.98 10.25 -12.14
N GLY A 183 -5.64 11.38 -11.85
CA GLY A 183 -5.09 12.70 -12.11
C GLY A 183 -3.80 12.97 -11.33
N MET A 184 -3.78 12.61 -10.04
CA MET A 184 -2.59 12.77 -9.20
C MET A 184 -1.43 11.87 -9.65
N ILE A 185 -1.70 10.58 -9.89
CA ILE A 185 -0.73 9.60 -10.40
C ILE A 185 -0.14 10.09 -11.72
N HIS A 186 -0.99 10.55 -12.65
CA HIS A 186 -0.54 11.08 -13.94
C HIS A 186 0.39 12.29 -13.77
N ALA A 187 0.01 13.26 -12.93
CA ALA A 187 0.81 14.46 -12.69
C ALA A 187 2.21 14.15 -12.11
N VAL A 188 2.33 13.14 -11.25
CA VAL A 188 3.62 12.66 -10.74
C VAL A 188 4.37 11.90 -11.82
N ALA A 189 3.72 10.93 -12.45
CA ALA A 189 4.34 10.03 -13.42
C ALA A 189 4.89 10.74 -14.67
N MET A 190 4.40 11.93 -15.01
CA MET A 190 4.97 12.77 -16.08
C MET A 190 6.40 13.25 -15.79
N ARG A 191 6.84 13.24 -14.52
CA ARG A 191 8.24 13.52 -14.15
C ARG A 191 9.14 12.28 -14.23
N HIS A 192 8.55 11.10 -14.37
CA HIS A 192 9.23 9.80 -14.30
C HIS A 192 8.87 8.95 -15.54
N THR A 193 9.08 9.49 -16.74
CA THR A 193 8.58 8.88 -17.99
C THR A 193 9.21 7.52 -18.31
N GLY A 194 10.42 7.24 -17.82
CA GLY A 194 11.10 5.96 -17.97
C GLY A 194 10.62 4.85 -17.02
N ILE A 195 9.66 5.15 -16.12
CA ILE A 195 9.15 4.21 -15.12
C ILE A 195 7.75 3.74 -15.53
N SER A 196 7.61 2.42 -15.70
CA SER A 196 6.29 1.79 -15.86
C SER A 196 5.50 1.86 -14.57
N TYR A 197 4.17 1.83 -14.61
CA TYR A 197 3.39 1.72 -13.39
C TYR A 197 2.07 1.01 -13.59
N GLN A 198 1.54 0.48 -12.50
CA GLN A 198 0.16 0.02 -12.41
C GLN A 198 -0.41 0.33 -11.03
N PHE A 199 -1.50 1.10 -11.00
CA PHE A 199 -2.27 1.40 -9.80
C PHE A 199 -3.64 0.71 -9.90
N SER A 200 -3.98 -0.06 -8.88
CA SER A 200 -5.28 -0.73 -8.71
C SER A 200 -6.12 0.09 -7.73
N LEU A 201 -7.15 0.76 -8.24
CA LEU A 201 -7.99 1.67 -7.46
C LEU A 201 -9.31 0.96 -7.14
N ALA A 202 -9.49 0.52 -5.90
CA ALA A 202 -10.59 -0.34 -5.52
C ALA A 202 -11.80 0.45 -5.02
N THR A 203 -12.98 0.26 -5.62
CA THR A 203 -14.27 0.81 -5.17
C THR A 203 -15.19 -0.29 -4.66
N ARG A 204 -16.08 0.04 -3.72
CA ARG A 204 -17.15 -0.88 -3.29
C ARG A 204 -18.39 -0.70 -4.16
N THR A 205 -18.90 -1.80 -4.71
CA THR A 205 -20.14 -1.83 -5.49
C THR A 205 -21.28 -2.51 -4.72
N GLY A 206 -22.52 -2.19 -5.09
CA GLY A 206 -23.74 -2.74 -4.50
C GLY A 206 -24.31 -1.93 -3.33
N ALA A 207 -25.59 -2.16 -3.02
CA ALA A 207 -26.32 -1.41 -2.00
C ALA A 207 -25.75 -1.62 -0.58
N LYS A 208 -25.75 -0.56 0.25
CA LYS A 208 -25.49 -0.68 1.69
C LYS A 208 -26.61 -1.52 2.30
N LYS A 209 -26.27 -2.53 3.12
CA LYS A 209 -27.27 -3.29 3.88
C LYS A 209 -28.10 -2.31 4.71
N TYR A 210 -29.37 -2.17 4.35
CA TYR A 210 -30.39 -1.52 5.14
C TYR A 210 -31.38 -2.60 5.55
N LEU A 211 -31.63 -2.74 6.85
CA LEU A 211 -32.60 -3.69 7.42
C LEU A 211 -32.45 -5.15 6.96
N GLY A 212 -31.22 -5.61 6.67
CA GLY A 212 -30.94 -7.03 6.41
C GLY A 212 -31.20 -7.54 4.98
N VAL A 213 -31.72 -6.73 4.06
CA VAL A 213 -32.16 -7.20 2.72
C VAL A 213 -31.23 -6.85 1.55
N ALA A 214 -30.04 -6.27 1.78
CA ALA A 214 -29.13 -5.99 0.65
C ALA A 214 -28.20 -7.17 0.31
N GLY A 215 -27.96 -7.35 -1.00
CA GLY A 215 -27.02 -8.31 -1.56
C GLY A 215 -25.56 -8.11 -1.12
N LYS A 216 -24.66 -9.04 -1.50
CA LYS A 216 -23.24 -8.96 -1.17
C LYS A 216 -22.61 -7.75 -1.87
N ARG A 217 -21.96 -6.87 -1.11
CA ARG A 217 -21.12 -5.81 -1.67
C ARG A 217 -19.94 -6.43 -2.42
N GLY A 218 -19.70 -5.96 -3.63
CA GLY A 218 -18.56 -6.32 -4.45
C GLY A 218 -17.39 -5.36 -4.27
N LEU A 219 -16.23 -5.77 -4.76
CA LEU A 219 -15.07 -4.91 -5.01
C LEU A 219 -14.91 -4.81 -6.52
N GLU A 220 -14.81 -3.59 -7.02
CA GLU A 220 -14.48 -3.28 -8.40
C GLU A 220 -13.11 -2.59 -8.41
N HIS A 221 -12.26 -2.99 -9.35
CA HIS A 221 -10.90 -2.46 -9.46
C HIS A 221 -10.77 -1.64 -10.75
N HIS A 222 -10.41 -0.38 -10.60
CA HIS A 222 -10.11 0.53 -11.72
C HIS A 222 -8.60 0.56 -11.89
N THR A 223 -8.10 -0.08 -12.96
CA THR A 223 -6.67 -0.09 -13.25
C THR A 223 -6.26 1.19 -13.97
N ARG A 224 -5.14 1.78 -13.54
CA ARG A 224 -4.42 2.84 -14.24
C ARG A 224 -2.99 2.40 -14.45
N GLU A 225 -2.55 2.30 -15.69
CA GLU A 225 -1.23 1.79 -16.02
C GLU A 225 -0.56 2.56 -17.15
N ARG A 226 0.76 2.48 -17.17
CA ARG A 226 1.62 2.95 -18.26
C ARG A 226 2.82 2.03 -18.34
N TRP A 227 3.21 1.67 -19.55
CA TRP A 227 4.45 0.96 -19.83
C TRP A 227 5.43 1.92 -20.49
N ALA A 228 6.65 1.99 -19.95
CA ALA A 228 7.76 2.79 -20.46
C ALA A 228 8.61 1.99 -21.46
#